data_AF-A0AAD9BBN8-F1
#
_entry.id   AF-A0AAD9BBN8-F1
#
_cell.length_a   1.000
_cell.length_b   1.000
_cell.length_c   1.000
_cell.angle_alpha   90.00
_cell.angle_beta   90.00
_cell.angle_gamma   90.00
#
_symmetry.space_group_name_H-M   'P 1'
#
loop_
_entity.id
_entity.type
_entity.pdbx_description
1 polymer ?
#
loop_
_entity_poly.entity_id
_entity_poly.type
_entity_poly.pdbx_seq_one_letter_code
_entity_poly.pdbx_strand_id
1 'polypeptide(L)' 'MKALIFLALLGAAYDFPDRLQCLRQPIIDDRICKNAYPHLLTDNMLCSGFMSGGASSCQVSRTEPHWISSTMSNY' A
#
# COMPACT_ATOMS: atom_id res chain seq x y z
N MET A 1 -15.03 -23.43 -17.25
CA MET A 1 -13.77 -24.08 -17.64
C MET A 1 -12.62 -23.13 -17.35
N LYS A 2 -12.02 -23.20 -16.17
CA LYS A 2 -10.76 -22.52 -15.84
C LYS A 2 -9.79 -23.61 -15.39
N ALA A 3 -9.26 -24.29 -16.38
CA ALA A 3 -8.28 -25.34 -16.22
C ALA A 3 -6.91 -24.69 -16.04
N LEU A 4 -6.62 -24.16 -14.85
CA LEU A 4 -5.28 -23.70 -14.45
C LEU A 4 -5.02 -23.95 -12.94
N ILE A 5 -5.56 -25.05 -12.41
CA ILE A 5 -5.25 -25.55 -11.05
C ILE A 5 -4.05 -26.49 -11.15
N PHE A 6 -2.87 -26.01 -11.59
CA PHE A 6 -1.71 -26.90 -11.76
C PHE A 6 -0.34 -26.41 -11.25
N LEU A 7 -0.22 -25.28 -10.55
CA LEU A 7 1.06 -24.92 -9.90
C LEU A 7 0.86 -24.22 -8.54
N ALA A 8 0.30 -24.95 -7.59
CA ALA A 8 0.39 -24.62 -6.17
C ALA A 8 1.62 -25.31 -5.54
N LEU A 9 2.83 -24.95 -5.99
CA LEU A 9 4.08 -25.35 -5.34
C LEU A 9 5.05 -24.16 -5.42
N LEU A 10 5.26 -23.49 -4.29
CA LEU A 10 6.13 -22.32 -4.06
C LEU A 10 5.69 -21.00 -4.71
N GLY A 11 4.79 -20.28 -4.05
CA GLY A 11 4.58 -18.86 -4.32
C GLY A 11 3.18 -18.41 -3.97
N ALA A 12 3.06 -17.47 -3.04
CA ALA A 12 1.78 -16.82 -2.76
C ALA A 12 1.17 -16.33 -4.07
N ALA A 13 0.01 -16.87 -4.46
CA ALA A 13 -0.77 -16.32 -5.55
C ALA A 13 -1.32 -14.98 -5.04
N TYR A 14 -0.77 -13.87 -5.51
CA TYR A 14 -1.32 -12.56 -5.23
C TYR A 14 -2.39 -12.28 -6.29
N ASP A 15 -3.64 -12.14 -5.85
CA ASP A 15 -4.77 -11.86 -6.73
C ASP A 15 -4.75 -10.37 -7.07
N PHE A 16 -4.50 -10.05 -8.34
CA PHE A 16 -4.45 -8.68 -8.82
C PHE A 16 -5.74 -8.37 -9.57
N PRO A 17 -6.39 -7.22 -9.29
CA PRO A 17 -7.60 -6.87 -10.01
C PRO A 17 -7.29 -6.50 -11.46
N ASP A 18 -8.11 -7.01 -12.39
CA ASP A 18 -8.01 -6.68 -13.82
C ASP A 18 -8.40 -5.21 -14.13
N ARG A 19 -8.94 -4.49 -13.14
CA ARG A 19 -9.40 -3.11 -13.27
C ARG A 19 -8.73 -2.22 -12.24
N LEU A 20 -8.55 -0.95 -12.59
CA LEU A 20 -8.06 0.07 -11.67
C LEU A 20 -9.03 0.20 -10.47
N GLN A 21 -8.45 0.16 -9.27
CA GLN A 21 -9.21 0.33 -8.03
C GLN A 21 -9.08 1.76 -7.52
N CYS A 22 -10.17 2.30 -7.00
CA CYS A 22 -10.22 3.66 -6.44
C CYS A 22 -10.47 3.59 -4.94
N LEU A 23 -9.70 4.36 -4.17
CA LEU A 23 -9.91 4.55 -2.73
C LEU A 23 -9.86 6.03 -2.41
N ARG A 24 -10.89 6.54 -1.73
CA ARG A 24 -10.87 7.88 -1.16
C ARG A 24 -10.38 7.79 0.29
N GLN A 25 -9.25 8.41 0.56
CA GLN A 25 -8.61 8.43 1.87
C GLN A 25 -8.37 9.88 2.33
N PRO A 26 -8.42 10.17 3.63
CA PRO A 26 -8.12 11.49 4.16
C PRO A 26 -6.61 11.73 4.20
N ILE A 27 -6.20 13.01 4.26
CA ILE A 27 -4.81 13.39 4.58
C ILE A 27 -4.64 13.29 6.09
N ILE A 28 -3.54 12.69 6.54
CA ILE A 28 -3.17 12.57 7.95
C ILE A 28 -2.27 13.76 8.32
N ASP A 29 -2.48 14.30 9.52
CA ASP A 29 -1.64 15.37 10.08
C ASP A 29 -0.15 14.97 10.13
N ASP A 30 0.72 15.87 9.69
CA ASP A 30 2.16 15.61 9.54
C ASP A 30 2.82 15.17 10.85
N ARG A 31 2.43 15.76 11.99
CA ARG A 31 2.94 15.37 13.30
C ARG A 31 2.52 13.95 13.66
N ILE A 32 1.27 13.57 13.42
CA ILE A 32 0.80 12.20 13.64
C ILE A 32 1.60 11.24 12.75
N CYS A 33 1.83 11.59 11.49
CA CYS A 33 2.54 10.70 10.59
C CYS A 33 4.03 10.55 10.89
N LYS A 34 4.73 11.65 11.20
CA LYS A 34 6.14 11.64 11.63
C LYS A 34 6.33 10.84 12.93
N ASN A 35 5.34 10.86 13.82
CA ASN A 35 5.36 10.03 15.03
C ASN A 35 5.13 8.54 14.72
N ALA A 36 4.30 8.21 13.73
CA ALA A 36 4.06 6.83 13.30
C ALA A 36 5.24 6.22 12.53
N TYR A 37 6.00 7.04 11.79
CA TYR A 37 7.18 6.64 11.02
C TYR A 37 8.40 7.53 11.32
N PRO A 38 9.00 7.42 12.53
CA PRO A 38 10.10 8.27 12.93
C PRO A 38 11.31 8.12 12.00
N HIS A 39 11.87 9.24 11.57
CA HIS A 39 13.08 9.33 10.71
C HIS A 39 12.93 8.75 9.29
N LEU A 40 11.74 8.29 8.89
CA LEU A 40 11.48 7.76 7.56
C LEU A 40 10.83 8.78 6.62
N LEU A 41 10.21 9.83 7.18
CA LEU A 41 9.53 10.86 6.41
C LEU A 41 10.43 12.09 6.22
N THR A 42 10.45 12.57 4.99
CA THR A 42 11.06 13.86 4.62
C THR A 42 9.99 14.94 4.52
N ASP A 43 10.38 16.21 4.45
CA ASP A 43 9.41 17.32 4.36
C ASP A 43 8.64 17.38 3.02
N ASN A 44 9.04 16.59 2.02
CA ASN A 44 8.38 16.47 0.72
C ASN A 44 7.39 15.28 0.65
N MET A 45 7.08 14.68 1.79
CA MET A 45 6.21 13.51 1.92
C MET A 45 4.96 13.86 2.73
N LEU A 46 3.81 13.31 2.34
CA LEU A 46 2.58 13.37 3.13
C LEU A 46 2.02 11.98 3.35
N CYS A 47 1.22 11.82 4.40
CA CYS A 47 0.53 10.57 4.67
C CYS A 47 -0.96 10.68 4.39
N SER A 48 -1.53 9.62 3.82
CA SER A 48 -2.97 9.50 3.60
C SER A 48 -3.49 8.17 4.14
N GLY A 49 -4.73 8.09 4.58
CA GLY A 49 -5.34 6.82 5.00
C GLY A 49 -5.98 6.87 6.38
N PHE A 50 -6.20 5.68 6.94
CA PHE A 50 -6.97 5.51 8.17
C PHE A 50 -6.08 4.90 9.26
N MET A 51 -5.90 5.62 10.38
CA MET A 51 -5.08 5.13 11.51
C MET A 51 -5.62 3.83 12.14
N SER A 52 -6.92 3.56 11.97
CA SER A 52 -7.56 2.30 12.37
C SER A 52 -7.27 1.13 11.42
N GLY A 53 -6.60 1.38 10.29
CA GLY A 53 -6.48 0.42 9.20
C GLY A 53 -7.78 0.23 8.41
N GLY A 54 -7.79 -0.80 7.56
CA GLY A 54 -8.95 -1.22 6.76
C GLY A 54 -8.76 -1.08 5.26
N ALA A 55 -8.18 0.01 4.78
CA ALA A 55 -7.90 0.23 3.36
C ALA A 55 -6.67 1.12 3.14
N SER A 56 -5.81 0.73 2.21
CA SER A 56 -4.63 1.50 1.78
C SER A 56 -4.30 1.15 0.33
N SER A 57 -3.38 1.92 -0.27
CA SER A 57 -2.66 1.45 -1.46
C SER A 57 -1.87 0.18 -1.13
N CYS A 58 -1.70 -0.69 -2.12
CA CYS A 58 -0.87 -1.89 -1.98
C CYS A 58 0.09 -2.03 -3.17
N GLN A 59 1.27 -2.61 -2.92
CA GLN A 59 2.31 -2.76 -3.93
C GLN A 59 1.95 -3.84 -4.96
N VAL A 60 2.34 -3.62 -6.21
CA VAL A 60 2.06 -4.50 -7.36
C VAL A 60 3.26 -5.43 -7.68
N SER A 61 4.31 -5.48 -6.84
CA SER A 61 5.56 -6.22 -7.12
C SER A 61 5.97 -7.21 -6.01
N ARG A 62 6.64 -8.32 -6.41
CA ARG A 62 7.02 -9.47 -5.56
C ARG A 62 8.41 -9.39 -4.91
N THR A 63 9.06 -8.23 -4.89
CA THR A 63 10.37 -8.08 -4.24
C THR A 63 10.36 -6.84 -3.37
N GLU A 64 10.49 -7.10 -2.06
CA GLU A 64 10.55 -6.20 -0.91
C GLU A 64 9.24 -5.86 -0.17
N PRO A 65 9.13 -6.20 1.14
CA PRO A 65 8.04 -5.79 2.00
C PRO A 65 8.39 -4.43 2.62
N HIS A 66 8.52 -3.40 1.80
CA HIS A 66 8.33 -2.06 2.30
C HIS A 66 6.84 -1.76 2.17
N TRP A 67 6.14 -1.85 3.30
CA TRP A 67 4.81 -1.30 3.46
C TRP A 67 4.78 0.05 2.76
N ILE A 68 4.01 0.18 1.69
CA ILE A 68 3.65 1.50 1.16
C ILE A 68 2.72 2.09 2.22
N SER A 69 3.30 2.57 3.33
CA SER A 69 2.76 3.68 4.08
C SER A 69 2.44 4.71 3.01
N SER A 70 1.18 5.11 2.94
CA SER A 70 0.60 5.89 1.85
C SER A 70 1.25 7.27 1.79
N THR A 71 2.49 7.27 1.32
CA THR A 71 3.42 8.38 1.26
C THR A 71 3.35 8.86 -0.17
N MET A 72 2.40 9.75 -0.41
CA MET A 72 2.22 10.31 -1.75
C MET A 72 3.12 11.54 -1.85
N SER A 73 4.00 11.56 -2.86
CA SER A 73 4.81 12.74 -3.16
C SER A 73 3.89 13.81 -3.75
N ASN A 74 3.90 15.03 -3.19
CA ASN A 74 3.23 16.20 -3.75
C ASN A 74 4.06 16.72 -4.94
N TYR A 75 3.80 16.20 -6.14
CA TYR A 75 4.11 16.91 -7.38
C TYR A 75 2.81 17.43 -7.98
#